data_AF-A0A7V8E3U5-F1
#
_entry.id   AF-A0A7V8E3U5-F1
#
_cell.length_a   1.000
_cell.length_b   1.000
_cell.length_c   1.000
_cell.angle_alpha   90.00
_cell.angle_beta   90.00
_cell.angle_gamma   90.00
#
_symmetry.space_group_name_H-M   'P 1'
#
loop_
_entity.id
_entity.type
_entity.pdbx_description
1 polymer ?
#
loop_
_entity_poly.entity_id
_entity_poly.type
_entity_poly.pdbx_seq_one_letter_code
_entity_poly.pdbx_strand_id
1 'polypeptide(L)'
;MTNVLKYGFVLALSVVLVSGCGKTEEKKPAGGGGGGGGGDALPDNTVEVKPDAATVGSIKFTAKLKGAAPARAPIDMSDADCAAAHAAEPALDETVVPGSGGTLQNVMVWIDSGLDAKYVFKAPSTPVVIDQNGCVYKPHVLTMMTKQGAEVLPHADDRVEGQDVQQG
;
A
#
# COMPACT_ATOMS: atom_id res chain seq x y z
N MET A 1 -20.47 -16.60 -58.06
CA MET A 1 -19.75 -17.87 -58.21
C MET A 1 -19.59 -18.46 -56.81
N THR A 2 -20.64 -19.11 -56.26
CA THR A 2 -20.74 -20.58 -56.08
C THR A 2 -19.48 -21.16 -55.39
N ASN A 3 -19.51 -21.63 -54.14
CA ASN A 3 -20.25 -22.83 -53.71
C ASN A 3 -20.53 -22.90 -52.20
N VAL A 4 -21.76 -23.32 -51.89
CA VAL A 4 -22.27 -23.87 -50.64
C VAL A 4 -22.37 -25.39 -50.82
N LEU A 5 -21.82 -26.23 -49.92
CA LEU A 5 -22.24 -27.63 -49.69
C LEU A 5 -21.44 -28.19 -48.47
N LYS A 6 -22.02 -28.33 -47.27
CA LYS A 6 -22.92 -29.39 -46.71
C LYS A 6 -22.16 -30.55 -46.04
N TYR A 7 -22.87 -31.24 -45.14
CA TYR A 7 -22.52 -32.39 -44.28
C TYR A 7 -21.90 -31.99 -42.93
N GLY A 8 -22.43 -32.38 -41.78
CA GLY A 8 -23.53 -33.30 -41.49
C GLY A 8 -23.56 -33.55 -39.98
N PHE A 9 -24.77 -33.50 -39.43
CA PHE A 9 -25.14 -33.75 -38.05
C PHE A 9 -24.77 -35.18 -37.63
N VAL A 10 -23.98 -35.37 -36.56
CA VAL A 10 -23.96 -36.62 -35.78
C VAL A 10 -23.91 -36.29 -34.30
N LEU A 11 -25.03 -36.57 -33.65
CA LEU A 11 -25.29 -36.51 -32.23
C LEU A 11 -24.82 -37.84 -31.63
N ALA A 12 -23.83 -37.81 -30.74
CA ALA A 12 -23.42 -38.98 -29.95
C ALA A 12 -23.42 -38.61 -28.47
N LEU A 13 -24.52 -39.00 -27.83
CA LEU A 13 -24.76 -38.98 -26.40
C LEU A 13 -24.10 -40.23 -25.80
N SER A 14 -23.06 -40.07 -24.98
CA SER A 14 -22.50 -41.16 -24.18
C SER A 14 -22.38 -40.70 -22.73
N VAL A 15 -23.45 -40.99 -21.98
CA VAL A 15 -23.46 -40.99 -20.51
C VAL A 15 -22.68 -42.23 -20.07
N VAL A 16 -21.58 -42.04 -19.33
CA VAL A 16 -20.95 -43.12 -18.56
C VAL A 16 -20.90 -42.69 -17.08
N LEU A 17 -21.39 -43.62 -16.27
CA LEU A 17 -21.77 -43.51 -14.88
C LEU A 17 -20.59 -43.28 -13.92
N VAL A 18 -20.89 -42.50 -12.88
CA VAL A 18 -20.11 -42.27 -11.66
C VAL A 18 -19.88 -43.58 -10.88
N SER A 19 -18.63 -43.78 -10.48
CA SER A 19 -18.24 -44.71 -9.41
C SER A 19 -17.23 -44.01 -8.49
N GLY A 20 -17.61 -43.79 -7.23
CA GLY A 20 -16.68 -43.96 -6.10
C GLY A 20 -15.79 -42.78 -5.69
N CYS A 21 -16.37 -41.94 -4.85
CA CYS A 21 -15.80 -41.16 -3.73
C CYS A 21 -14.40 -41.53 -3.21
N GLY A 22 -13.52 -40.53 -3.02
CA GLY A 22 -12.38 -40.64 -2.11
C GLY A 22 -11.26 -39.61 -2.28
N LYS A 23 -11.34 -38.51 -1.51
CA LYS A 23 -10.35 -37.43 -1.26
C LYS A 23 -10.25 -36.33 -2.32
N THR A 24 -11.18 -35.38 -2.22
CA THR A 24 -10.99 -34.00 -2.66
C THR A 24 -10.14 -33.28 -1.60
N GLU A 25 -8.87 -33.00 -1.90
CA GLU A 25 -8.16 -31.91 -1.25
C GLU A 25 -8.53 -30.62 -1.98
N GLU A 26 -9.41 -29.83 -1.36
CA GLU A 26 -9.72 -28.48 -1.82
C GLU A 26 -8.50 -27.59 -1.58
N LYS A 27 -7.71 -27.39 -2.64
CA LYS A 27 -6.74 -26.31 -2.74
C LYS A 27 -7.52 -24.99 -2.89
N LYS A 28 -7.93 -24.38 -1.78
CA LYS A 28 -8.53 -23.03 -1.75
C LYS A 28 -7.41 -21.96 -1.86
N PRO A 29 -7.62 -20.86 -2.61
CA PRO A 29 -6.60 -20.29 -3.46
C PRO A 29 -5.74 -19.23 -2.77
N ALA A 30 -4.51 -19.12 -3.26
CA ALA A 30 -3.80 -17.86 -3.29
C ALA A 30 -4.56 -16.90 -4.24
N GLY A 31 -5.27 -15.92 -3.67
CA GLY A 31 -5.50 -14.64 -4.33
C GLY A 31 -4.34 -13.72 -3.94
N GLY A 32 -3.52 -13.18 -4.83
CA GLY A 32 -3.76 -12.90 -6.25
C GLY A 32 -4.40 -11.53 -6.39
N GLY A 33 -3.59 -10.48 -6.18
CA GLY A 33 -3.95 -9.07 -6.37
C GLY A 33 -2.72 -8.28 -6.80
N GLY A 34 -2.11 -8.70 -7.92
CA GLY A 34 -1.11 -7.91 -8.62
C GLY A 34 -1.79 -6.74 -9.33
N GLY A 35 -1.32 -5.53 -9.03
CA GLY A 35 -1.50 -4.35 -9.87
C GLY A 35 -0.13 -3.89 -10.33
N GLY A 36 0.43 -4.59 -11.31
CA GLY A 36 1.55 -4.07 -12.09
C GLY A 36 1.08 -2.88 -12.92
N GLY A 37 1.78 -1.77 -12.78
CA GLY A 37 1.61 -0.60 -13.63
C GLY A 37 2.98 -0.03 -13.96
N GLY A 38 3.49 -0.39 -15.15
CA GLY A 38 4.51 0.37 -15.88
C GLY A 38 5.84 0.53 -15.18
N GLY A 39 6.65 -0.55 -15.12
CA GLY A 39 8.08 -0.35 -15.07
C GLY A 39 8.52 0.19 -16.42
N ASP A 40 8.45 1.51 -16.63
CA ASP A 40 9.24 2.13 -17.68
C ASP A 40 10.67 1.66 -17.46
N ALA A 41 11.20 0.94 -18.45
CA ALA A 41 12.56 0.47 -18.42
C ALA A 41 13.45 1.69 -18.17
N LEU A 42 14.27 1.62 -17.12
CA LEU A 42 15.25 2.65 -16.83
C LEU A 42 16.11 2.87 -18.10
N PRO A 43 16.44 4.11 -18.45
CA PRO A 43 17.24 4.39 -19.63
C PRO A 43 18.57 3.63 -19.60
N ASP A 44 19.07 3.18 -20.76
CA ASP A 44 20.30 2.39 -20.89
C ASP A 44 21.56 3.09 -20.30
N ASN A 45 21.45 4.40 -20.04
CA ASN A 45 22.49 5.26 -19.48
C ASN A 45 22.25 5.70 -18.02
N THR A 46 21.52 4.93 -17.20
CA THR A 46 21.33 5.30 -15.79
C THR A 46 22.62 5.24 -14.97
N VAL A 47 22.78 6.21 -14.08
CA VAL A 47 23.88 6.29 -13.11
C VAL A 47 23.28 6.19 -11.71
N GLU A 48 23.72 5.20 -10.93
CA GLU A 48 23.40 5.16 -9.50
C GLU A 48 24.12 6.32 -8.80
N VAL A 49 23.37 7.20 -8.15
CA VAL A 49 23.90 8.40 -7.49
C VAL A 49 23.93 8.19 -5.98
N LYS A 50 25.13 8.41 -5.40
CA LYS A 50 25.28 8.73 -3.98
C LYS A 50 25.47 10.25 -3.87
N PRO A 51 24.51 11.00 -3.30
CA PRO A 51 24.62 12.46 -3.20
C PRO A 51 25.85 12.90 -2.38
N ASP A 52 26.61 13.86 -2.89
CA ASP A 52 27.66 14.55 -2.13
C ASP A 52 27.07 15.77 -1.42
N ALA A 53 27.18 15.79 -0.09
CA ALA A 53 26.69 16.88 0.76
C ALA A 53 27.21 18.27 0.36
N ALA A 54 28.39 18.37 -0.28
CA ALA A 54 28.96 19.63 -0.73
C ALA A 54 28.28 20.23 -1.97
N THR A 55 27.51 19.42 -2.71
CA THR A 55 26.90 19.82 -4.00
C THR A 55 25.38 19.78 -4.00
N VAL A 56 24.75 19.26 -2.95
CA VAL A 56 23.29 19.19 -2.83
C VAL A 56 22.70 20.53 -2.39
N GLY A 57 21.58 20.90 -3.03
CA GLY A 57 20.73 22.01 -2.60
C GLY A 57 19.63 21.55 -1.62
N SER A 58 18.98 22.50 -0.96
CA SER A 58 17.83 22.23 -0.08
C SER A 58 16.58 22.92 -0.60
N ILE A 59 15.45 22.20 -0.57
CA ILE A 59 14.12 22.76 -0.87
C ILE A 59 13.30 22.71 0.41
N LYS A 60 12.63 23.81 0.75
CA LYS A 60 11.75 23.93 1.93
C LYS A 60 10.35 24.29 1.49
N PHE A 61 9.36 23.57 2.01
CA PHE A 61 7.94 23.81 1.75
C PHE A 61 7.18 24.11 3.04
N THR A 62 6.09 24.85 2.94
CA THR A 62 5.15 25.06 4.04
C THR A 62 3.74 25.03 3.47
N ALA A 63 2.97 24.02 3.86
CA ALA A 63 1.56 23.96 3.56
C ALA A 63 0.77 24.74 4.61
N LYS A 64 -0.14 25.61 4.15
CA LYS A 64 -1.03 26.38 5.02
C LYS A 64 -2.47 26.10 4.68
N LEU A 65 -3.30 26.00 5.71
CA LEU A 65 -4.73 25.95 5.54
C LEU A 65 -5.25 27.37 5.27
N LYS A 66 -6.06 27.51 4.22
CA LYS A 66 -6.74 28.77 3.93
C LYS A 66 -8.06 28.82 4.69
N GLY A 67 -8.22 29.81 5.56
CA GLY A 67 -9.42 29.96 6.39
C GLY A 67 -9.32 29.21 7.71
N ALA A 68 -10.44 29.11 8.42
CA ALA A 68 -10.52 28.36 9.67
C ALA A 68 -10.57 26.85 9.40
N ALA A 69 -9.93 26.07 10.27
CA ALA A 69 -10.04 24.62 10.22
C ALA A 69 -11.46 24.16 10.58
N PRO A 70 -12.03 23.17 9.86
CA PRO A 70 -13.28 22.57 10.27
C PRO A 70 -13.09 21.86 11.62
N ALA A 71 -14.18 21.78 12.40
CA ALA A 71 -14.18 20.93 13.59
C ALA A 71 -14.02 19.47 13.17
N ARG A 72 -13.11 18.73 13.83
CA ARG A 72 -12.89 17.31 13.55
C ARG A 72 -13.97 16.48 14.24
N ALA A 73 -14.64 15.62 13.47
CA ALA A 73 -15.67 14.74 13.99
C ALA A 73 -15.04 13.46 14.59
N PRO A 74 -15.66 12.82 15.59
CA PRO A 74 -15.27 11.49 16.02
C PRO A 74 -15.43 10.47 14.89
N ILE A 75 -14.50 9.51 14.82
CA ILE A 75 -14.58 8.35 13.94
C ILE A 75 -15.43 7.27 14.63
N ASP A 76 -16.22 6.53 13.86
CA ASP A 76 -16.91 5.35 14.37
C ASP A 76 -15.89 4.26 14.71
N MET A 77 -15.73 4.01 16.01
CA MET A 77 -14.85 3.00 16.58
C MET A 77 -15.66 1.95 17.35
N SER A 78 -16.85 1.61 16.88
CA SER A 78 -17.79 0.72 17.60
C SER A 78 -17.36 -0.76 17.67
N ASP A 79 -16.36 -1.17 16.89
CA ASP A 79 -15.70 -2.46 17.07
C ASP A 79 -15.07 -2.56 18.46
N ALA A 80 -15.24 -3.70 19.14
CA ALA A 80 -14.95 -3.83 20.58
C ALA A 80 -13.51 -3.42 20.95
N ASP A 81 -12.51 -3.87 20.19
CA ASP A 81 -11.10 -3.59 20.46
C ASP A 81 -10.75 -2.12 20.18
N CYS A 82 -11.32 -1.54 19.12
CA CYS A 82 -11.17 -0.12 18.79
C CYS A 82 -11.82 0.77 19.87
N ALA A 83 -13.04 0.42 20.30
CA ALA A 83 -13.77 1.15 21.34
C ALA A 83 -13.01 1.13 22.66
N ALA A 84 -12.43 -0.01 23.03
CA ALA A 84 -11.61 -0.16 24.23
C ALA A 84 -10.34 0.70 24.16
N ALA A 85 -9.66 0.70 23.01
CA ALA A 85 -8.45 1.50 22.80
C ALA A 85 -8.70 3.03 22.87
N HIS A 86 -9.90 3.48 22.50
CA HIS A 86 -10.29 4.90 22.48
C HIS A 86 -11.28 5.30 23.58
N ALA A 87 -11.36 4.52 24.66
CA ALA A 87 -12.29 4.78 25.76
C ALA A 87 -12.00 6.09 26.51
N ALA A 88 -10.72 6.47 26.61
CA ALA A 88 -10.29 7.70 27.28
C ALA A 88 -10.40 8.94 26.37
N GLU A 89 -10.03 8.80 25.10
CA GLU A 89 -10.08 9.86 24.10
C GLU A 89 -10.60 9.31 22.76
N PRO A 90 -11.69 9.87 22.21
CA PRO A 90 -12.18 9.45 20.90
C PRO A 90 -11.16 9.72 19.80
N ALA A 91 -10.99 8.76 18.89
CA ALA A 91 -10.31 9.01 17.63
C ALA A 91 -11.08 10.04 16.80
N LEU A 92 -10.38 11.04 16.28
CA LEU A 92 -10.96 12.12 15.49
C LEU A 92 -10.55 12.00 14.02
N ASP A 93 -11.42 12.43 13.12
CA ASP A 93 -11.17 12.51 11.69
C ASP A 93 -9.95 13.41 11.41
N GLU A 94 -8.90 12.81 10.83
CA GLU A 94 -7.64 13.49 10.49
C GLU A 94 -7.57 13.97 9.03
N THR A 95 -8.69 14.08 8.33
CA THR A 95 -8.76 14.63 6.95
C THR A 95 -8.20 16.06 6.88
N VAL A 96 -8.44 16.87 7.91
CA VAL A 96 -7.84 18.21 8.04
C VAL A 96 -7.33 18.39 9.47
N VAL A 97 -6.01 18.31 9.64
CA VAL A 97 -5.35 18.54 10.93
C VAL A 97 -4.51 19.81 10.87
N PRO A 98 -4.98 20.92 11.45
CA PRO A 98 -4.19 22.14 11.51
C PRO A 98 -2.97 21.95 12.42
N GLY A 99 -1.84 22.52 12.01
CA GLY A 99 -0.64 22.69 12.81
C GLY A 99 -0.52 24.11 13.37
N SER A 100 0.61 24.40 14.02
CA SER A 100 0.91 25.72 14.55
C SER A 100 0.95 26.78 13.42
N GLY A 101 0.48 28.00 13.73
CA GLY A 101 0.51 29.10 12.77
C GLY A 101 -0.32 28.90 11.50
N GLY A 102 -1.36 28.03 11.54
CA GLY A 102 -2.22 27.74 10.39
C GLY A 102 -1.59 26.81 9.35
N THR A 103 -0.57 26.05 9.74
CA THR A 103 0.00 24.99 8.89
C THR A 103 -0.92 23.79 8.79
N LEU A 104 -0.62 22.86 7.89
CA LEU A 104 -1.37 21.62 7.71
C LEU A 104 -0.45 20.42 7.96
N GLN A 105 -0.91 19.44 8.75
CA GLN A 105 -0.23 18.15 8.94
C GLN A 105 -0.65 17.15 7.84
N ASN A 106 0.01 15.99 7.77
CA ASN A 106 -0.31 14.92 6.81
C ASN A 106 -0.28 15.41 5.34
N VAL A 107 0.79 16.09 4.94
CA VAL A 107 0.96 16.64 3.57
C VAL A 107 2.08 15.91 2.82
N MET A 108 1.78 15.43 1.63
CA MET A 108 2.77 14.93 0.67
C MET A 108 3.11 16.03 -0.34
N VAL A 109 4.40 16.24 -0.59
CA VAL A 109 4.90 17.11 -1.67
C VAL A 109 5.56 16.23 -2.72
N TRP A 110 5.13 16.36 -3.97
CA TRP A 110 5.74 15.71 -5.12
C TRP A 110 6.40 16.76 -6.00
N ILE A 111 7.70 16.60 -6.24
CA ILE A 111 8.47 17.32 -7.27
C ILE A 111 8.57 16.42 -8.51
N ASP A 112 7.90 16.78 -9.59
CA ASP A 112 7.76 15.96 -10.79
C ASP A 112 8.85 16.19 -11.85
N SER A 113 9.61 17.28 -11.72
CA SER A 113 10.55 17.76 -12.73
C SER A 113 11.73 18.50 -12.10
N GLY A 114 12.81 18.66 -12.87
CA GLY A 114 14.03 19.34 -12.45
C GLY A 114 15.18 18.40 -12.01
N LEU A 115 14.92 17.09 -11.93
CA LEU A 115 15.94 16.06 -11.76
C LEU A 115 16.15 15.32 -13.08
N ASP A 116 17.40 15.17 -13.52
CA ASP A 116 17.73 14.47 -14.76
C ASP A 116 17.37 12.98 -14.64
N ALA A 117 16.62 12.45 -15.61
CA ALA A 117 16.12 11.08 -15.62
C ALA A 117 17.24 10.01 -15.64
N LYS A 118 18.48 10.40 -15.96
CA LYS A 118 19.64 9.49 -15.87
C LYS A 118 20.02 9.14 -14.43
N TYR A 119 19.60 9.92 -13.44
CA TYR A 119 19.95 9.67 -12.04
C TYR A 119 19.03 8.63 -11.42
N VAL A 120 19.62 7.56 -10.90
CA VAL A 120 18.92 6.52 -10.15
C VAL A 120 19.42 6.50 -8.73
N PHE A 121 18.52 6.28 -7.78
CA PHE A 121 18.85 6.16 -6.37
C PHE A 121 18.51 4.77 -5.89
N LYS A 122 19.39 4.19 -5.08
CA LYS A 122 19.16 2.89 -4.46
C LYS A 122 18.00 3.00 -3.46
N ALA A 123 17.03 2.11 -3.57
CA ALA A 123 15.98 1.97 -2.57
C ALA A 123 16.61 1.66 -1.20
N PRO A 124 16.18 2.33 -0.10
CA PRO A 124 16.61 1.97 1.23
C PRO A 124 16.32 0.50 1.54
N SER A 125 17.25 -0.17 2.23
CA SER A 125 17.03 -1.55 2.71
C SER A 125 16.11 -1.60 3.94
N THR A 126 16.03 -0.50 4.69
CA THR A 126 15.14 -0.38 5.84
C THR A 126 13.68 -0.29 5.36
N PRO A 127 12.78 -1.16 5.86
CA PRO A 127 11.38 -1.09 5.50
C PRO A 127 10.76 0.20 6.05
N VAL A 128 9.78 0.73 5.32
CA VAL A 128 8.86 1.71 5.91
C VAL A 128 7.89 1.01 6.85
N VAL A 129 7.56 1.64 7.96
CA VAL A 129 6.72 1.06 9.00
C VAL A 129 5.41 1.83 9.10
N ILE A 130 4.29 1.10 9.09
CA ILE A 130 2.96 1.60 9.36
C ILE A 130 2.50 0.94 10.66
N ASP A 131 2.24 1.74 11.69
CA ASP A 131 1.71 1.29 12.97
C ASP A 131 0.19 1.29 12.94
N GLN A 132 -0.44 0.13 13.18
CA GLN A 132 -1.87 0.04 13.44
C GLN A 132 -2.05 -0.06 14.95
N ASN A 133 -2.61 0.99 15.56
CA ASN A 133 -2.90 0.99 16.98
C ASN A 133 -4.30 1.56 17.23
N GLY A 134 -5.13 0.82 17.96
CA GLY A 134 -6.54 1.17 18.18
C GLY A 134 -7.28 1.43 16.88
N CYS A 135 -7.06 0.65 15.82
CA CYS A 135 -7.76 0.85 14.54
C CYS A 135 -7.41 2.16 13.81
N VAL A 136 -6.35 2.84 14.23
CA VAL A 136 -5.78 4.02 13.57
C VAL A 136 -4.40 3.65 13.00
N TYR A 137 -4.22 3.89 11.70
CA TYR A 137 -2.94 3.68 11.03
C TYR A 137 -2.10 4.95 11.06
N LYS A 138 -0.84 4.83 11.48
CA LYS A 138 0.14 5.93 11.45
C LYS A 138 1.45 5.51 10.77
N PRO A 139 2.09 6.40 9.99
CA PRO A 139 1.62 7.74 9.65
C PRO A 139 0.47 7.69 8.63
N HIS A 140 -0.42 8.70 8.64
CA HIS A 140 -1.52 8.81 7.66
C HIS A 140 -1.03 9.10 6.24
N VAL A 141 0.16 9.68 6.10
CA VAL A 141 0.84 9.93 4.82
C VAL A 141 2.23 9.33 4.90
N LEU A 142 2.54 8.49 3.93
CA LEU A 142 3.82 7.80 3.81
C LEU A 142 4.27 7.81 2.35
N THR A 143 5.56 8.00 2.12
CA THR A 143 6.19 7.86 0.81
C THR A 143 7.32 6.85 0.90
N MET A 144 7.53 6.08 -0.16
CA MET A 144 8.58 5.06 -0.22
C MET A 144 9.10 4.92 -1.65
N MET A 145 10.30 4.37 -1.81
CA MET A 145 10.84 4.05 -3.13
C MET A 145 10.27 2.72 -3.65
N THR A 146 10.15 2.60 -4.98
CA THR A 146 9.86 1.32 -5.63
C THR A 146 10.90 0.28 -5.19
N LYS A 147 10.45 -0.92 -4.82
CA LYS A 147 11.27 -2.03 -4.25
C LYS A 147 11.82 -1.80 -2.83
N GLN A 148 11.48 -0.71 -2.15
CA GLN A 148 11.67 -0.63 -0.70
C GLN A 148 10.68 -1.57 0.00
N GLY A 149 11.08 -2.19 1.10
CA GLY A 149 10.16 -3.00 1.92
C GLY A 149 9.14 -2.14 2.66
N ALA A 150 7.96 -2.71 2.97
CA ALA A 150 6.97 -2.09 3.85
C ALA A 150 6.49 -3.11 4.88
N GLU A 151 6.29 -2.66 6.11
CA GLU A 151 5.82 -3.44 7.24
C GLU A 151 4.63 -2.75 7.89
N VAL A 152 3.61 -3.53 8.24
CA VAL A 152 2.49 -3.06 9.06
C VAL A 152 2.65 -3.73 10.41
N LEU A 153 2.85 -2.93 11.46
CA LEU A 153 2.92 -3.46 12.82
C LEU A 153 1.52 -3.90 13.25
N PRO A 154 1.39 -5.10 13.86
CA PRO A 154 0.13 -5.56 14.41
C PRO A 154 -0.29 -4.68 15.59
N HIS A 155 -1.56 -4.84 15.99
CA HIS A 155 -2.14 -4.13 17.11
C HIS A 155 -1.31 -4.33 18.39
N ALA A 156 -1.27 -3.33 19.27
CA ALA A 156 -0.34 -3.33 20.40
C ALA A 156 -0.56 -4.47 21.41
N ASP A 157 -1.75 -5.08 21.43
CA ASP A 157 -2.07 -6.28 22.24
C ASP A 157 -1.57 -7.60 21.63
N ASP A 158 -1.35 -7.64 20.31
CA ASP A 158 -0.71 -8.76 19.59
C ASP A 158 0.83 -8.68 19.67
N ARG A 159 1.38 -7.58 20.21
CA ARG A 159 2.81 -7.46 20.49
C ARG A 159 3.13 -8.31 21.72
N VAL A 160 3.36 -9.59 21.48
CA VAL A 160 3.96 -10.48 22.47
C VAL A 160 5.26 -9.80 22.94
N GLU A 161 5.25 -9.35 24.18
CA GLU A 161 6.43 -8.82 24.87
C GLU A 161 7.49 -9.93 24.85
N GLY A 162 8.43 -9.88 23.90
CA GLY A 162 9.58 -10.79 23.85
C GLY A 162 9.71 -11.77 22.67
N GLN A 163 9.29 -11.46 21.44
CA GLN A 163 9.87 -12.15 20.28
C GLN A 163 11.12 -11.42 19.77
N ASP A 164 12.26 -11.87 20.29
CA ASP A 164 13.57 -11.73 19.68
C ASP A 164 13.51 -11.95 18.16
N VAL A 165 13.73 -10.88 17.40
CA VAL A 165 14.10 -10.96 15.98
C VAL A 165 15.54 -11.49 15.93
N GLN A 166 15.72 -12.78 16.15
CA GLN A 166 16.94 -13.48 15.72
C GLN A 166 16.87 -13.62 14.20
N GLN A 167 17.57 -12.72 13.52
CA GLN A 167 17.86 -12.84 12.09
C GLN A 167 18.80 -14.03 11.88
N GLY A 168 18.33 -15.04 11.17
CA GLY A 168 19.13 -16.14 10.62
C GLY A 168 19.29 -15.99 9.11
#